data_AF-A0A951ILF3-F1
#
_entry.id   AF-A0A951ILF3-F1
#
_cell.length_a   1.000
_cell.length_b   1.000
_cell.length_c   1.000
_cell.angle_alpha   90.00
_cell.angle_beta   90.00
_cell.angle_gamma   90.00
#
_symmetry.space_group_name_H-M   'P 1'
#
loop_
_entity.id
_entity.type
_entity.pdbx_description
1 polymer ?
#
loop_
_entity_poly.entity_id
_entity_poly.type
_entity_poly.pdbx_seq_one_letter_code
_entity_poly.pdbx_strand_id
1 'polypeptide(L)'
;ELNAPIVALSQLSRQVENREDKRPQLSDLRESGSIEQDADVVMFVYREEYYLKNTKPREGTDEHLKWMGEMEQAHGKAEIIVGKQRHGPTGTVDVQFEADVTRFSNLAHEEGLPERM
;
A
#
# COMPACT_ATOMS: atom_id res chain seq x y z
N GLU A 1 -1.70 -32.94 1.01
CA GLU A 1 -2.09 -31.51 0.99
C GLU A 1 -2.40 -31.06 2.42
N LEU A 2 -2.05 -29.81 2.75
CA LEU A 2 -2.43 -29.20 4.03
C LEU A 2 -3.78 -28.52 3.84
N ASN A 3 -4.77 -28.85 4.67
CA ASN A 3 -6.07 -28.17 4.68
C ASN A 3 -6.00 -26.90 5.53
N ALA A 4 -5.13 -25.97 5.14
CA ALA A 4 -4.90 -24.72 5.88
C ALA A 4 -4.54 -23.58 4.91
N PRO A 5 -4.93 -22.33 5.22
CA PRO A 5 -4.48 -21.17 4.45
C PRO A 5 -2.96 -21.02 4.54
N ILE A 6 -2.31 -20.85 3.38
CA ILE A 6 -0.87 -20.58 3.30
C ILE A 6 -0.69 -19.11 2.90
N VAL A 7 0.06 -18.38 3.72
CA VAL A 7 0.47 -17.01 3.40
C VAL A 7 1.95 -17.02 3.06
N ALA A 8 2.28 -16.53 1.87
CA ALA A 8 3.65 -16.33 1.42
C ALA A 8 3.91 -14.84 1.21
N LEU A 9 5.09 -14.38 1.59
CA LEU A 9 5.57 -13.03 1.28
C LEU A 9 6.50 -13.12 0.07
N SER A 10 6.29 -12.25 -0.90
CA SER A 10 7.13 -12.13 -2.09
C SER A 10 7.64 -10.70 -2.19
N GLN A 11 8.93 -10.56 -2.49
CA GLN A 11 9.50 -9.26 -2.80
C GLN A 11 9.24 -8.94 -4.28
N LEU A 12 8.77 -7.72 -4.55
CA LEU A 12 8.51 -7.25 -5.90
C LEU A 12 9.81 -6.94 -6.65
N SER A 13 9.76 -7.02 -7.98
CA SER A 13 10.84 -6.54 -8.84
C SER A 13 11.06 -5.04 -8.63
N ARG A 14 12.33 -4.61 -8.68
CA ARG A 14 12.70 -3.18 -8.61
C ARG A 14 12.16 -2.37 -9.80
N GLN A 15 11.64 -3.02 -10.84
CA GLN A 15 11.03 -2.34 -11.99
C GLN A 15 9.88 -1.42 -11.58
N VAL A 16 9.15 -1.74 -10.50
CA VAL A 16 8.11 -0.87 -9.92
C VAL A 16 8.65 0.53 -9.63
N GLU A 17 9.94 0.62 -9.25
CA GLU A 17 10.60 1.87 -8.88
C GLU A 17 10.97 2.77 -10.06
N ASN A 18 10.90 2.27 -11.28
CA ASN A 18 11.21 3.06 -12.48
C ASN A 18 9.98 3.71 -13.11
N ARG A 19 8.78 3.34 -12.66
CA ARG A 19 7.52 3.89 -13.19
C ARG A 19 7.19 5.22 -12.52
N GLU A 20 6.35 6.00 -13.19
CA GLU A 20 5.79 7.22 -12.59
C GLU A 20 4.83 6.87 -11.45
N ASP A 21 3.88 5.95 -11.72
CA ASP A 21 3.05 5.34 -10.68
C ASP A 21 3.76 4.13 -10.05
N LYS A 22 4.09 4.28 -8.77
CA LYS A 22 4.78 3.28 -7.94
C LYS A 22 3.85 2.25 -7.30
N ARG A 23 2.54 2.30 -7.58
CA ARG A 23 1.56 1.34 -7.05
C ARG A 23 1.80 -0.07 -7.62
N PRO A 24 2.11 -1.07 -6.79
CA PRO A 24 2.36 -2.43 -7.28
C PRO A 24 1.22 -3.02 -8.10
N GLN A 25 1.57 -3.81 -9.11
CA GLN A 25 0.62 -4.54 -9.94
C GLN A 25 1.06 -6.01 -10.13
N LEU A 26 0.17 -6.88 -10.62
CA LEU A 26 0.44 -8.32 -10.77
C LEU A 26 1.70 -8.62 -11.58
N SER A 27 1.99 -7.83 -12.62
CA SER A 27 3.21 -8.02 -13.43
C SER A 27 4.51 -7.84 -12.63
N ASP A 28 4.48 -7.16 -11.48
CA ASP A 28 5.65 -6.95 -10.63
C ASP A 28 6.04 -8.24 -9.88
N LEU A 29 5.16 -9.25 -9.88
CA LEU A 29 5.40 -10.62 -9.41
C LEU A 29 5.91 -11.56 -10.51
N ARG A 30 6.15 -11.07 -11.74
CA ARG A 30 6.54 -11.95 -12.86
C ARG A 30 7.82 -12.74 -12.62
N GLU A 31 8.73 -12.21 -11.79
CA GLU A 31 9.97 -12.90 -11.39
C GLU A 31 9.74 -13.97 -10.31
N SER A 32 8.54 -14.03 -9.70
CA SER A 32 8.18 -14.98 -8.64
C SER A 32 7.71 -16.35 -9.15
N GLY A 33 7.87 -16.63 -10.44
CA GLY A 33 7.49 -17.90 -11.05
C GLY A 33 5.97 -18.05 -11.18
N SER A 34 5.41 -19.15 -10.67
CA SER A 34 3.98 -19.46 -10.83
C SER A 34 3.07 -18.81 -9.77
N ILE A 35 3.61 -18.07 -8.79
CA ILE A 35 2.82 -17.48 -7.68
C ILE A 35 1.69 -16.57 -8.21
N GLU A 36 1.97 -15.77 -9.24
CA GLU A 36 0.96 -14.91 -9.87
C GLU A 36 -0.25 -15.72 -10.38
N GLN A 37 -0.01 -16.92 -10.91
CA GLN A 37 -1.03 -17.77 -11.51
C GLN A 37 -1.74 -18.62 -10.44
N ASP A 38 -0.98 -19.19 -9.52
CA ASP A 38 -1.45 -20.21 -8.58
C ASP A 38 -2.15 -19.63 -7.35
N ALA A 39 -1.77 -18.41 -6.92
CA ALA A 39 -2.39 -17.80 -5.75
C ALA A 39 -3.89 -17.54 -5.95
N ASP A 40 -4.68 -17.84 -4.91
CA ASP A 40 -6.11 -17.48 -4.85
C ASP A 40 -6.31 -15.98 -4.61
N VAL A 41 -5.46 -15.41 -3.74
CA VAL A 41 -5.46 -14.00 -3.35
C VAL A 41 -4.05 -13.43 -3.47
N VAL A 42 -3.93 -12.25 -4.08
CA VAL A 42 -2.70 -11.46 -4.09
C VAL A 42 -3.00 -10.08 -3.52
N MET A 43 -2.26 -9.71 -2.47
CA MET A 43 -2.34 -8.41 -1.83
C MET A 43 -1.00 -7.71 -1.93
N PHE A 44 -1.02 -6.41 -2.23
CA PHE A 44 0.15 -5.54 -2.19
C PHE A 44 0.03 -4.53 -1.07
N VAL A 45 1.16 -4.11 -0.54
CA VAL A 45 1.25 -3.01 0.42
C VAL A 45 1.85 -1.82 -0.30
N TYR A 46 1.16 -0.69 -0.28
CA TYR A 46 1.64 0.57 -0.85
C TYR A 46 1.63 1.67 0.21
N ARG A 47 2.70 2.47 0.26
CA ARG A 47 2.86 3.59 1.19
C ARG A 47 3.27 4.83 0.42
N GLU A 48 2.30 5.66 0.09
CA GLU A 48 2.54 6.91 -0.63
C GLU A 48 3.53 7.83 0.11
N GLU A 49 3.41 7.90 1.44
CA GLU A 49 4.31 8.65 2.32
C GLU A 49 5.80 8.30 2.07
N TYR A 50 6.11 7.02 1.84
CA TYR A 50 7.47 6.57 1.58
C TYR A 50 8.01 7.14 0.26
N TYR A 51 7.17 7.19 -0.78
CA TYR A 51 7.53 7.70 -2.09
C TYR A 51 7.65 9.22 -2.10
N LEU A 52 6.72 9.94 -1.45
CA LEU A 52 6.75 11.39 -1.32
C LEU A 52 7.99 11.88 -0.56
N LYS A 53 8.43 11.17 0.48
CA LYS A 53 9.68 11.53 1.19
C LYS A 53 10.90 11.56 0.28
N ASN A 54 10.94 10.71 -0.74
CA ASN A 54 12.06 10.62 -1.68
C ASN A 54 12.02 11.69 -2.79
N THR A 55 10.92 12.45 -2.91
CA THR A 55 10.72 13.48 -3.93
C THR A 55 10.62 14.89 -3.36
N LYS A 56 11.04 15.10 -2.09
CA LYS A 56 10.96 16.41 -1.42
C LYS A 56 11.63 17.52 -2.26
N PRO A 57 10.87 18.53 -2.73
CA PRO A 57 11.42 19.64 -3.50
C PRO A 57 12.12 20.65 -2.58
N ARG A 58 12.77 21.64 -3.19
CA ARG A 58 13.48 22.70 -2.45
C ARG A 58 12.50 23.53 -1.62
N GLU A 59 12.87 23.80 -0.36
CA GLU A 59 12.07 24.61 0.55
C GLU A 59 11.84 26.03 0.00
N GLY A 60 10.62 26.53 0.17
CA GLY A 60 10.20 27.87 -0.26
C GLY A 60 9.76 27.98 -1.73
N THR A 61 9.65 26.88 -2.47
CA THR A 61 9.04 26.87 -3.82
C THR A 61 7.54 26.56 -3.76
N ASP A 62 6.80 26.92 -4.82
CA ASP A 62 5.38 26.55 -4.93
C ASP A 62 5.17 25.03 -4.96
N GLU A 63 6.13 24.29 -5.51
CA GLU A 63 6.15 22.82 -5.50
C GLU A 63 6.26 22.27 -4.08
N HIS A 64 7.02 22.94 -3.20
CA HIS A 64 7.12 22.54 -1.80
C HIS A 64 5.80 22.68 -1.06
N LEU A 65 5.02 23.72 -1.34
CA LEU A 65 3.69 23.90 -0.75
C LEU A 65 2.73 22.78 -1.17
N LYS A 66 2.76 22.36 -2.45
CA LYS A 66 1.96 21.23 -2.93
C LYS A 66 2.41 19.91 -2.30
N TRP A 67 3.71 19.65 -2.31
CA TRP A 67 4.29 18.46 -1.70
C TRP A 67 3.96 18.35 -0.21
N MET A 68 3.97 19.47 0.54
CA MET A 68 3.56 19.47 1.95
C MET A 68 2.10 19.03 2.12
N GLY A 69 1.20 19.49 1.25
CA GLY A 69 -0.21 19.08 1.27
C GLY A 69 -0.39 17.59 0.98
N GLU A 70 0.29 17.06 -0.03
CA GLU A 70 0.28 15.64 -0.37
C GLU A 70 0.90 14.79 0.76
N MET A 71 2.00 15.24 1.33
CA MET A 71 2.70 14.57 2.42
C MET A 71 1.83 14.49 3.69
N GLU A 72 1.11 15.55 4.02
CA GLU A 72 0.14 15.55 5.14
C GLU A 72 -1.01 14.58 4.87
N GLN A 73 -1.54 14.55 3.65
CA GLN A 73 -2.62 13.62 3.29
C GLN A 73 -2.19 12.16 3.36
N ALA A 74 -0.96 11.85 2.97
CA ALA A 74 -0.38 10.51 2.99
C ALA A 74 0.16 10.10 4.37
N HIS A 75 0.36 11.06 5.28
CA HIS A 75 1.02 10.82 6.56
C HIS A 75 0.31 9.73 7.38
N GLY A 76 1.06 8.71 7.78
CA GLY A 76 0.53 7.62 8.60
C GLY A 76 -0.51 6.76 7.90
N LYS A 77 -0.63 6.84 6.57
CA LYS A 77 -1.54 6.00 5.78
C LYS A 77 -0.77 4.99 4.95
N ALA A 78 -1.41 3.87 4.71
CA ALA A 78 -0.98 2.88 3.75
C ALA A 78 -2.21 2.29 3.07
N GLU A 79 -1.96 1.60 1.96
CA GLU A 79 -2.98 0.92 1.20
C GLU A 79 -2.67 -0.56 1.11
N ILE A 80 -3.71 -1.37 1.32
CA ILE A 80 -3.70 -2.80 1.00
C ILE A 80 -4.46 -2.97 -0.31
N ILE A 81 -3.74 -3.27 -1.38
CA ILE A 81 -4.29 -3.42 -2.73
C ILE A 81 -4.53 -4.90 -2.99
N VAL A 82 -5.80 -5.31 -3.06
CA VAL A 82 -6.21 -6.66 -3.46
C VAL A 82 -6.16 -6.74 -4.99
N GLY A 83 -4.98 -7.11 -5.52
CA GLY A 83 -4.75 -7.19 -6.97
C GLY A 83 -5.33 -8.44 -7.63
N LYS A 84 -5.56 -9.52 -6.86
CA LYS A 84 -6.21 -10.75 -7.32
C LYS A 84 -7.05 -11.36 -6.21
N GLN A 85 -8.23 -11.85 -6.57
CA GLN A 85 -9.14 -12.61 -5.71
C GLN A 85 -9.96 -13.56 -6.61
N ARG A 86 -9.69 -14.87 -6.57
CA ARG A 86 -10.35 -15.85 -7.49
C ARG A 86 -11.86 -15.95 -7.31
N HIS A 87 -12.36 -15.70 -6.10
CA HIS A 87 -13.77 -15.91 -5.74
C HIS A 87 -14.44 -14.66 -5.16
N GLY A 88 -14.02 -13.48 -5.59
CA GLY A 88 -14.51 -12.22 -5.02
C GLY A 88 -13.95 -10.98 -5.71
N PRO A 89 -14.32 -9.79 -5.22
CA PRO A 89 -13.88 -8.53 -5.82
C PRO A 89 -12.42 -8.24 -5.50
N THR A 90 -11.79 -7.49 -6.42
CA THR A 90 -10.55 -6.76 -6.17
C THR A 90 -10.86 -5.36 -5.67
N GLY A 91 -9.87 -4.66 -5.11
CA GLY A 91 -10.04 -3.30 -4.62
C GLY A 91 -8.88 -2.87 -3.72
N THR A 92 -8.96 -1.63 -3.25
CA THR A 92 -7.97 -1.05 -2.33
C THR A 92 -8.63 -0.76 -0.99
N VAL A 93 -7.94 -1.07 0.09
CA VAL A 93 -8.36 -0.76 1.46
C VAL A 93 -7.33 0.16 2.08
N ASP A 94 -7.79 1.34 2.53
CA ASP A 94 -6.96 2.29 3.26
C ASP A 94 -6.80 1.84 4.72
N VAL A 95 -5.57 1.88 5.21
CA VAL A 95 -5.22 1.48 6.58
C VAL A 95 -4.31 2.52 7.22
N GLN A 96 -4.33 2.59 8.54
CA GLN A 96 -3.38 3.38 9.31
C GLN A 96 -2.04 2.62 9.37
N PHE A 97 -0.94 3.33 9.22
CA PHE A 97 0.41 2.82 9.40
C PHE A 97 1.17 3.61 10.48
N GLU A 98 1.56 2.90 11.54
CA GLU A 98 2.39 3.42 12.64
C GLU A 98 3.86 3.08 12.35
N ALA A 99 4.63 4.07 11.90
CA ALA A 99 5.98 3.87 11.39
C ALA A 99 7.03 3.52 12.45
N ASP A 100 6.81 3.94 13.69
CA ASP A 100 7.66 3.66 14.86
C ASP A 100 7.65 2.19 15.26
N VAL A 101 6.51 1.51 15.07
CA VAL A 101 6.33 0.09 15.42
C VAL A 101 6.08 -0.81 14.20
N THR A 102 6.10 -0.27 12.98
CA THR A 102 5.83 -0.99 11.73
C THR A 102 4.50 -1.76 11.79
N ARG A 103 3.44 -1.07 12.23
CA ARG A 103 2.12 -1.68 12.45
C ARG A 103 1.10 -1.11 11.50
N PHE A 104 0.25 -2.00 10.96
CA PHE A 104 -0.95 -1.64 10.24
C PHE A 104 -2.16 -1.83 11.15
N SER A 105 -3.06 -0.85 11.19
CA SER A 105 -4.32 -0.93 11.91
C SER A 105 -5.47 -0.42 11.06
N ASN A 106 -6.70 -0.67 11.50
CA ASN A 106 -7.87 -0.08 10.86
C ASN A 106 -7.71 1.44 10.86
N LEU A 107 -7.91 2.06 9.69
CA LEU A 107 -7.97 3.51 9.62
C LEU A 107 -9.21 3.95 10.40
N ALA A 108 -9.02 4.76 11.44
CA ALA A 108 -10.14 5.28 12.20
C ALA A 108 -10.92 6.25 11.29
N HIS A 109 -12.07 5.82 10.80
CA HIS A 109 -13.04 6.73 10.20
C HIS A 109 -13.74 7.49 11.34
N GLU A 110 -13.79 8.81 11.27
CA GLU A 110 -14.45 9.66 12.29
C GLU A 110 -15.92 9.24 12.54
N GLU A 111 -16.55 8.54 11.61
CA GLU A 111 -17.92 8.01 11.71
C GLU A 111 -18.10 6.87 12.74
N GLY A 112 -17.03 6.37 13.35
CA GLY A 112 -17.07 5.25 14.32
C GLY A 112 -16.83 5.62 15.78
N LEU A 113 -16.63 6.91 16.10
CA LEU A 113 -16.44 7.32 17.49
C LEU A 113 -17.80 7.29 18.22
N PRO A 114 -17.96 6.52 19.32
CA PRO A 114 -19.16 6.63 20.13
C PRO A 114 -19.30 8.07 20.61
N GLU A 115 -20.51 8.64 20.50
CA GLU A 115 -20.81 9.96 21.08
C GLU A 115 -20.31 9.96 22.53
N ARG A 116 -19.45 10.92 22.85
CA ARG A 116 -19.04 11.15 24.24
C ARG A 116 -20.31 11.49 25.03
N MET A 117 -20.83 10.51 25.78
CA MET A 117 -21.80 10.75 26.85
C MET A 117 -21.20 11.65 27.93
#